data_AF-A2BWI4-F1
#
_entry.id   AF-A2BWI4-F1
#
_cell.length_a   1.000
_cell.length_b   1.000
_cell.length_c   1.000
_cell.angle_alpha   90.00
_cell.angle_beta   90.00
_cell.angle_gamma   90.00
#
_symmetry.space_group_name_H-M   'P 1'
#
loop_
_entity.id
_entity.type
_entity.pdbx_description
1 polymer ?
#
loop_
_entity_poly.entity_id
_entity_poly.type
_entity_poly.pdbx_seq_one_letter_code
_entity_poly.pdbx_strand_id
1 'polypeptide(L)' 'MNVNDASVLEMINNLIASKRLNENQILQLVNLASISDNLKELKENMRWEKFKSKY' A
#
# COMPACT_ATOMS: atom_id res chain seq x y z
N MET A 1 -9.91 5.08 1.56
CA MET A 1 -10.01 3.62 1.58
C MET A 1 -10.02 3.14 3.02
N ASN A 2 -10.97 2.28 3.36
CA ASN A 2 -11.03 1.68 4.70
C ASN A 2 -10.12 0.45 4.74
N VAL A 3 -9.02 0.51 5.50
CA VAL A 3 -8.09 -0.63 5.66
C VAL A 3 -8.70 -1.80 6.42
N ASN A 4 -9.82 -1.59 7.13
CA ASN A 4 -10.57 -2.66 7.77
C ASN A 4 -11.52 -3.38 6.80
N ASP A 5 -11.67 -2.86 5.58
CA ASP A 5 -12.50 -3.48 4.56
C ASP A 5 -11.81 -4.76 4.04
N ALA A 6 -12.55 -5.87 4.00
CA ALA A 6 -12.02 -7.16 3.59
C ALA A 6 -11.39 -7.10 2.18
N SER A 7 -11.99 -6.32 1.28
CA SER A 7 -11.51 -6.11 -0.09
C SER A 7 -10.12 -5.46 -0.12
N VAL A 8 -9.87 -4.53 0.80
CA VAL A 8 -8.59 -3.82 0.92
C VAL A 8 -7.54 -4.72 1.54
N LEU A 9 -7.89 -5.45 2.60
CA LEU A 9 -6.99 -6.43 3.22
C LEU A 9 -6.58 -7.54 2.24
N GLU A 10 -7.51 -8.03 1.42
CA GLU A 10 -7.21 -9.04 0.40
C GLU A 10 -6.25 -8.51 -0.67
N MET A 11 -6.46 -7.28 -1.15
CA MET A 11 -5.54 -6.63 -2.08
C MET A 11 -4.13 -6.49 -1.48
N ILE A 12 -4.04 -6.06 -0.23
CA ILE A 12 -2.77 -5.92 0.49
C ILE A 12 -2.10 -7.30 0.65
N ASN A 13 -2.85 -8.33 1.04
CA ASN A 13 -2.36 -9.68 1.18
C ASN A 13 -1.81 -10.25 -0.15
N ASN A 14 -2.50 -10.00 -1.26
CA ASN A 14 -2.03 -10.40 -2.59
C ASN A 14 -0.74 -9.67 -3.01
N LEU A 15 -0.58 -8.39 -2.64
CA LEU A 15 0.64 -7.63 -2.88
C LEU A 15 1.82 -8.16 -2.04
N ILE A 16 1.56 -8.50 -0.77
CA ILE A 16 2.55 -9.11 0.13
C ILE A 16 3.04 -10.44 -0.44
N ALA A 17 2.10 -11.32 -0.80
CA ALA A 17 2.40 -12.63 -1.37
C ALA A 17 3.15 -12.52 -2.71
N SER A 18 2.71 -11.61 -3.60
CA SER A 18 3.29 -11.46 -4.94
C SER A 18 4.66 -10.78 -4.95
N LYS A 19 4.91 -9.81 -4.05
CA LYS A 19 6.17 -9.04 -4.02
C LYS A 19 7.13 -9.43 -2.91
N ARG A 20 6.76 -10.41 -2.06
CA ARG A 20 7.53 -10.80 -0.87
C ARG A 20 7.95 -9.57 -0.06
N LEU A 21 6.96 -8.73 0.27
CA LEU A 21 7.19 -7.47 0.97
C LEU A 21 7.67 -7.75 2.39
N ASN A 22 8.66 -6.99 2.86
CA ASN A 22 9.12 -7.04 4.25
C ASN A 22 8.19 -6.22 5.15
N GLU A 23 8.21 -6.48 6.45
CA GLU A 23 7.34 -5.85 7.46
C GLU A 23 7.23 -4.32 7.32
N ASN A 24 8.36 -3.63 7.11
CA ASN A 24 8.38 -2.18 6.93
C ASN A 24 7.64 -1.70 5.66
N GLN A 25 7.71 -2.48 4.57
CA GLN A 25 6.97 -2.17 3.34
C GLN A 25 5.48 -2.42 3.52
N ILE A 26 5.10 -3.43 4.32
CA ILE A 26 3.70 -3.73 4.63
C ILE A 26 3.09 -2.59 5.45
N LEU A 27 3.81 -2.11 6.47
CA LEU A 27 3.41 -0.97 7.28
C LEU A 27 3.23 0.30 6.45
N GLN A 28 4.16 0.60 5.54
CA GLN A 28 4.00 1.69 4.57
C GLN A 28 2.74 1.50 3.73
N LEU A 29 2.54 0.31 3.16
CA LEU A 29 1.40 0.01 2.30
C LEU A 29 0.06 0.21 3.00
N VAL A 30 -0.06 -0.23 4.26
CA VAL A 30 -1.25 -0.06 5.09
C VAL A 30 -1.47 1.41 5.46
N ASN A 31 -0.41 2.13 5.83
CA ASN A 31 -0.50 3.56 6.12
C ASN A 31 -0.95 4.35 4.88
N LEU A 32 -0.39 4.03 3.71
CA LEU A 32 -0.78 4.63 2.43
C LEU A 32 -2.25 4.31 2.10
N ALA A 33 -2.67 3.06 2.29
CA ALA A 33 -4.06 2.66 2.08
C ALA A 33 -5.03 3.39 3.04
N SER A 34 -4.58 3.74 4.25
CA SER A 34 -5.38 4.49 5.22
C SER A 34 -5.53 5.98 4.87
N ILE A 35 -4.59 6.57 4.13
CA ILE A 35 -4.64 7.98 3.72
C ILE A 35 -5.17 8.17 2.29
N SER A 36 -5.20 7.10 1.48
CA SER A 36 -5.69 7.15 0.12
C SER A 36 -7.19 6.97 0.07
N ASP A 37 -7.92 7.84 -0.62
CA ASP A 37 -9.38 7.75 -0.73
C ASP A 37 -9.81 6.57 -1.63
N ASN A 38 -9.05 6.32 -2.70
CA ASN A 38 -9.28 5.27 -3.69
C ASN A 38 -7.99 4.57 -4.15
N LEU A 39 -8.16 3.47 -4.90
CA LEU A 39 -7.05 2.61 -5.36
C LEU A 39 -6.10 3.32 -6.34
N LYS A 40 -6.59 4.32 -7.07
CA LYS A 40 -5.76 5.16 -7.96
C LYS A 40 -4.82 6.02 -7.13
N GLU A 41 -5.36 6.67 -6.10
CA GLU A 41 -4.60 7.48 -5.15
C GLU A 41 -3.58 6.64 -4.37
N LEU A 42 -3.93 5.41 -4.00
CA LEU A 42 -3.01 4.44 -3.39
C LEU A 42 -1.82 4.11 -4.32
N LYS A 43 -2.09 3.85 -5.61
CA LYS A 43 -1.04 3.61 -6.60
C LYS A 43 -0.16 4.82 -6.81
N GLU A 44 -0.72 6.03 -6.82
CA GLU A 44 0.06 7.26 -6.91
C GLU A 44 0.93 7.46 -5.67
N ASN A 45 0.37 7.29 -4.47
CA ASN A 45 1.12 7.39 -3.21
C ASN A 45 2.27 6.38 -3.12
N MET A 46 2.07 5.14 -3.59
CA MET A 46 3.16 4.15 -3.69
C MET A 46 4.25 4.55 -4.69
N ARG A 47 3.87 5.17 -5.83
CA ARG A 47 4.86 5.69 -6.78
C ARG A 47 5.66 6.82 -6.13
N TRP A 48 5.00 7.75 -5.46
CA TRP A 48 5.62 8.85 -4.73
C TRP A 48 6.61 8.36 -3.66
N GLU A 49 6.25 7.38 -2.83
CA GLU A 49 7.19 6.80 -1.84
C GLU A 49 8.41 6.15 -2.51
N LYS A 50 8.22 5.45 -3.63
CA LYS A 50 9.34 4.88 -4.40
C LYS A 50 10.27 5.94 -4.99
N PHE A 51 9.72 7.09 -5.38
CA PHE A 51 10.50 8.24 -5.86
C PHE A 51 11.24 8.94 -4.70
N LYS A 52 10.65 9.01 -3.51
CA LYS A 52 11.26 9.60 -2.32
C LYS A 52 12.46 8.79 -1.80
N SER A 53 12.42 7.46 -1.94
CA SER A 53 13.53 6.58 -1.59
C SER A 53 14.77 6.71 -2.50
N LYS A 54 14.74 7.59 -3.52
CA LYS A 54 15.81 7.74 -4.52
C LYS A 54 16.62 9.04 -4.43
N TYR A 55 16.38 9.86 -3.40
CA TYR A 55 17.12 11.11 -3.15
C TYR A 55 17.63 11.16 -1.72
#